data_AF-A0A933K231-F1
#
_entry.id   AF-A0A933K231-F1
#
_cell.length_a   1.000
_cell.length_b   1.000
_cell.length_c   1.000
_cell.angle_alpha   90.00
_cell.angle_beta   90.00
_cell.angle_gamma   90.00
#
_symmetry.space_group_name_H-M   'P 1'
#
loop_
_entity.id
_entity.type
_entity.pdbx_description
1 polymer ?
#
loop_
_entity_poly.entity_id
_entity_poly.type
_entity_poly.pdbx_seq_one_letter_code
_entity_poly.pdbx_strand_id
1 'polypeptide(L)'
;MIPGTRRDEVLALRKFVTDRRAMGDSTPLLRQEHLDWAISHCGLVLDTDQIPEDHEFLGYYTRRRIDRLAEAALTIQDPSHPRSALLAALMKVLAAPASVAALTPFLEHDELSVNLYALWRLERLVCGSSRHLADGTLRKAFGLLLDDPEALMRQRGSFRCAVIRDGIFPPPAWVSQLARSGR
;
A
#
# COMPACT_ATOMS: atom_id res chain seq x y z
N MET A 1 13.97 -41.05 -7.09
CA MET A 1 13.62 -40.55 -5.74
C MET A 1 12.87 -39.24 -5.97
N ILE A 2 11.56 -39.20 -5.70
CA ILE A 2 10.73 -38.02 -6.00
C ILE A 2 10.91 -37.02 -4.85
N PRO A 3 11.43 -35.80 -5.09
CA PRO A 3 11.46 -34.75 -4.09
C PRO A 3 10.08 -34.09 -4.02
N GLY A 4 9.52 -33.99 -2.82
CA GLY A 4 8.24 -33.31 -2.58
C GLY A 4 7.28 -34.18 -1.78
N THR A 5 7.20 -33.95 -0.47
CA THR A 5 6.08 -34.34 0.43
C THR A 5 6.40 -34.14 1.92
N ARG A 6 7.42 -33.38 2.33
CA ARG A 6 7.41 -32.83 3.69
C ARG A 6 6.46 -31.64 3.71
N ARG A 7 5.20 -31.90 4.07
CA ARG A 7 4.27 -30.85 4.50
C ARG A 7 4.97 -30.06 5.59
N ASP A 8 5.06 -28.76 5.41
CA ASP A 8 5.62 -27.85 6.39
C ASP A 8 4.79 -27.95 7.68
N GLU A 9 5.36 -28.63 8.69
CA GLU A 9 4.73 -28.85 9.99
C GLU A 9 4.45 -27.52 10.71
N VAL A 10 5.17 -26.45 10.36
CA VAL A 10 4.94 -25.10 10.89
C VAL A 10 3.65 -24.49 10.32
N LEU A 11 3.35 -24.71 9.03
CA LEU A 11 2.07 -24.31 8.44
C LEU A 11 0.89 -25.10 9.01
N ALA A 12 1.09 -26.40 9.26
CA ALA A 12 0.10 -27.21 9.93
C ALA A 12 -0.17 -26.68 11.35
N LEU A 13 0.87 -26.37 12.13
CA LEU A 13 0.72 -25.78 13.46
C LEU A 13 0.02 -24.41 13.43
N ARG A 14 0.33 -23.55 12.44
CA ARG A 14 -0.31 -22.24 12.26
C ARG A 14 -1.80 -22.34 11.95
N LYS A 15 -2.22 -23.36 11.18
CA LYS A 15 -3.64 -23.63 10.91
C LYS A 15 -4.42 -24.06 12.15
N PHE A 16 -3.76 -24.67 13.14
CA PHE A 16 -4.38 -25.05 14.41
C PHE A 16 -4.58 -23.89 15.39
N VAL A 17 -3.95 -22.73 15.17
CA VAL A 17 -4.20 -21.51 15.94
C VAL A 17 -5.31 -20.70 15.27
N THR A 18 -6.51 -21.29 15.22
CA THR A 18 -7.68 -20.80 14.49
C THR A 18 -8.24 -19.45 14.95
N ASP A 19 -7.79 -18.91 16.09
CA ASP A 19 -8.28 -17.62 16.62
C ASP A 19 -7.27 -16.48 16.50
N ARG A 20 -6.04 -16.76 16.03
CA ARG A 20 -5.03 -15.73 15.80
C ARG A 20 -4.49 -15.88 14.39
N ARG A 21 -5.28 -15.37 13.44
CA ARG A 21 -4.81 -15.06 12.08
C ARG A 21 -3.42 -14.44 12.21
N ALA A 22 -2.43 -15.01 11.52
CA ALA A 22 -1.15 -14.33 11.38
C ALA A 22 -1.46 -12.92 10.83
N MET A 23 -0.92 -11.88 11.46
CA MET A 23 -1.08 -10.49 11.00
C MET A 23 -0.30 -10.24 9.69
N GLY A 24 -0.39 -11.15 8.72
CA GLY A 24 0.09 -10.99 7.35
C GLY A 24 -1.04 -10.68 6.37
N ASP A 25 -2.28 -11.10 6.69
CA ASP A 25 -3.42 -10.98 5.76
C ASP A 25 -4.23 -9.69 5.92
N SER A 26 -3.89 -8.87 6.92
CA SER A 26 -4.55 -7.59 7.19
C SER A 26 -3.56 -6.44 7.05
N THR A 27 -3.84 -5.45 6.20
CA THR A 27 -3.08 -4.17 6.22
C THR A 27 -3.08 -3.62 7.65
N PRO A 28 -1.92 -3.48 8.32
CA PRO A 28 -1.89 -2.94 9.67
C PRO A 28 -2.47 -1.53 9.65
N LEU A 29 -3.53 -1.32 10.43
CA LEU A 29 -4.08 0.02 10.62
C LEU A 29 -3.10 0.80 11.50
N LEU A 30 -2.26 1.62 10.85
CA LEU A 30 -1.40 2.56 11.54
C LEU A 30 -2.27 3.64 12.17
N ARG A 31 -1.92 4.05 13.40
CA ARG A 31 -2.47 5.29 13.95
C ARG A 31 -2.12 6.45 13.01
N GLN A 32 -2.99 7.45 12.94
CA GLN A 32 -2.83 8.56 12.02
C GLN A 32 -1.45 9.23 12.16
N GLU A 33 -0.97 9.42 13.39
CA GLU A 33 0.33 10.01 13.68
C GLU A 33 1.51 9.16 13.15
N HIS A 34 1.42 7.84 13.25
CA HIS A 34 2.46 6.94 12.74
C HIS A 34 2.46 6.88 11.21
N LEU A 35 1.27 6.89 10.61
CA LEU A 35 1.10 6.97 9.16
C LEU A 35 1.69 8.28 8.61
N ASP A 36 1.32 9.41 9.23
CA ASP A 36 1.81 10.73 8.88
C ASP A 36 3.33 10.82 9.02
N TRP A 37 3.89 10.30 10.11
CA TRP A 37 5.33 10.28 10.31
C TRP A 37 6.05 9.43 9.28
N ALA A 38 5.59 8.19 9.06
CA ALA A 38 6.23 7.27 8.13
C ALA A 38 6.19 7.80 6.69
N ILE A 39 5.06 8.33 6.22
CA ILE A 39 4.95 8.85 4.85
C ILE A 39 5.76 10.14 4.68
N SER A 40 5.73 11.06 5.65
CA SER A 40 6.48 12.33 5.53
C SER A 40 8.00 12.14 5.49
N HIS A 41 8.52 11.01 5.98
CA HIS A 41 9.93 10.68 5.98
C HIS A 41 10.33 9.65 4.92
N CYS A 42 9.45 9.35 3.96
CA CYS A 42 9.65 8.27 2.98
C CYS A 42 9.91 6.88 3.62
N GLY A 43 9.44 6.66 4.86
CA GLY A 43 9.68 5.46 5.65
C GLY A 43 8.66 4.34 5.46
N LEU A 44 7.58 4.59 4.68
CA LEU A 44 6.59 3.57 4.35
C LEU A 44 6.70 3.15 2.88
N VAL A 45 6.99 1.88 2.63
CA VAL A 45 7.04 1.27 1.30
C VAL A 45 6.20 0.00 1.34
N LEU A 46 5.29 -0.12 0.38
CA LEU A 46 4.50 -1.33 0.17
C LEU A 46 5.27 -2.30 -0.72
N ASP A 47 5.50 -3.50 -0.21
CA ASP A 47 5.99 -4.61 -1.00
C ASP A 47 4.80 -5.40 -1.56
N THR A 48 4.73 -5.49 -2.89
CA THR A 48 3.56 -6.00 -3.62
C THR A 48 3.81 -7.30 -4.35
N ASP A 49 5.05 -7.81 -4.37
CA ASP A 49 5.28 -9.13 -4.95
C ASP A 49 4.79 -10.20 -3.96
N GLN A 50 4.10 -11.21 -4.51
CA GLN A 50 3.51 -12.29 -3.72
C GLN A 50 4.57 -12.99 -2.86
N ILE A 51 4.22 -13.27 -1.60
CA ILE A 51 4.98 -14.17 -0.76
C ILE A 51 4.62 -15.60 -1.23
N PRO A 52 5.60 -16.43 -1.66
CA PRO A 52 5.34 -17.81 -2.06
C PRO A 52 4.64 -18.58 -0.94
N GLU A 53 3.69 -19.43 -1.31
CA GLU A 53 2.89 -20.22 -0.35
C GLU A 53 3.74 -21.24 0.44
N ASP A 54 4.83 -21.75 -0.17
CA ASP A 54 5.61 -22.88 0.36
C ASP A 54 6.94 -22.47 1.03
N HIS A 55 7.05 -21.24 1.55
CA HIS A 55 8.30 -20.75 2.15
C HIS A 55 9.52 -20.91 1.22
N GLU A 56 9.32 -20.85 -0.10
CA GLU A 56 10.40 -20.77 -1.09
C GLU A 56 11.05 -19.38 -1.00
N PHE A 57 11.76 -19.11 0.09
CA PHE A 57 12.41 -17.84 0.38
C PHE A 57 13.33 -17.38 -0.75
N LEU A 58 13.96 -18.32 -1.45
CA LEU A 58 14.80 -18.02 -2.62
C LEU A 58 13.99 -17.55 -3.83
N GLY A 59 12.77 -18.06 -4.02
CA GLY A 59 11.84 -17.56 -5.03
C GLY A 59 11.25 -16.19 -4.67
N TYR A 60 11.11 -15.92 -3.37
CA TYR A 60 10.65 -14.63 -2.83
C TYR A 60 11.65 -13.48 -3.10
N TYR A 61 12.96 -13.73 -2.97
CA TYR A 61 13.99 -12.71 -3.27
C TYR A 61 14.41 -12.72 -4.73
N THR A 62 13.49 -12.34 -5.61
CA THR A 62 13.81 -12.12 -7.04
C THR A 62 14.95 -11.12 -7.18
N ARG A 63 15.71 -11.21 -8.29
CA ARG A 63 16.81 -10.27 -8.56
C ARG A 63 16.35 -8.82 -8.48
N ARG A 64 15.17 -8.51 -9.05
CA ARG A 64 14.53 -7.20 -8.98
C ARG A 64 14.33 -6.72 -7.53
N ARG A 65 13.83 -7.59 -6.64
CA ARG A 65 13.58 -7.24 -5.24
C ARG A 65 14.90 -7.01 -4.49
N ILE A 66 15.90 -7.86 -4.71
CA ILE A 66 17.25 -7.67 -4.13
C ILE A 66 17.85 -6.34 -4.58
N ASP A 67 17.80 -6.03 -5.87
CA ASP A 67 18.34 -4.78 -6.43
C ASP A 67 17.63 -3.57 -5.80
N ARG A 68 16.29 -3.59 -5.66
CA ARG A 68 15.52 -2.53 -4.98
C ARG A 68 15.93 -2.34 -3.51
N LEU A 69 16.10 -3.43 -2.77
CA LEU A 69 16.51 -3.40 -1.36
C LEU A 69 17.95 -2.87 -1.22
N ALA A 70 18.85 -3.29 -2.11
CA ALA A 70 20.24 -2.84 -2.13
C ALA A 70 20.34 -1.34 -2.43
N GLU A 71 19.62 -0.84 -3.45
CA GLU A 71 19.60 0.59 -3.78
C GLU A 71 19.04 1.44 -2.62
N ALA A 72 17.97 0.96 -1.97
CA ALA A 72 17.42 1.63 -0.80
C ALA A 72 18.43 1.68 0.36
N ALA A 73 19.11 0.56 0.64
CA ALA A 73 20.14 0.49 1.68
C ALA A 73 21.32 1.41 1.39
N LEU A 74 21.81 1.44 0.15
CA LEU A 74 22.89 2.33 -0.29
C LEU A 74 22.50 3.80 -0.12
N THR A 75 21.27 4.16 -0.49
CA THR A 75 20.78 5.54 -0.35
C THR A 75 20.66 5.97 1.12
N ILE A 76 20.32 5.05 2.03
CA ILE A 76 20.27 5.31 3.47
C ILE A 76 21.68 5.49 4.04
N GLN A 77 22.64 4.68 3.61
CA GLN A 77 24.03 4.72 4.09
C GLN A 77 24.79 5.93 3.55
N ASP A 78 24.59 6.29 2.29
CA ASP A 78 25.22 7.42 1.63
C ASP A 78 24.14 8.26 0.91
N PRO A 79 23.69 9.37 1.55
CA PRO A 79 22.70 10.27 0.95
C PRO A 79 23.17 10.95 -0.34
N SER A 80 24.48 10.92 -0.67
CA SER A 80 25.02 11.43 -1.94
C SER A 80 24.88 10.44 -3.09
N HIS A 81 24.60 9.16 -2.79
CA HIS A 81 24.31 8.14 -3.78
C HIS A 81 23.04 8.49 -4.58
N PRO A 82 22.99 8.20 -5.90
CA PRO A 82 21.77 8.34 -6.66
C PRO A 82 20.64 7.56 -6.01
N ARG A 83 19.54 8.26 -5.70
CA ARG A 83 18.38 7.64 -5.06
C ARG A 83 17.82 6.55 -5.97
N SER A 84 17.34 5.46 -5.36
CA SER A 84 16.55 4.45 -6.08
C SER A 84 15.38 5.11 -6.82
N ALA A 85 14.98 4.53 -7.95
CA ALA A 85 13.90 5.08 -8.78
C ALA A 85 12.60 5.27 -7.97
N LEU A 86 12.30 4.31 -7.08
CA LEU A 86 11.15 4.38 -6.18
C LEU A 86 11.27 5.56 -5.20
N LEU A 87 12.40 5.70 -4.50
CA LEU A 87 12.58 6.78 -3.54
C LEU A 87 12.54 8.16 -4.23
N ALA A 88 13.14 8.27 -5.42
CA ALA A 88 13.03 9.47 -6.25
C ALA A 88 11.56 9.80 -6.60
N ALA A 89 10.74 8.80 -6.93
CA ALA A 89 9.32 8.99 -7.20
C ALA A 89 8.54 9.44 -5.95
N LEU A 90 8.78 8.82 -4.78
CA LEU A 90 8.14 9.23 -3.51
C LEU A 90 8.47 10.68 -3.17
N MET A 91 9.74 11.08 -3.32
CA MET A 91 10.16 12.46 -3.09
C MET A 91 9.52 13.46 -4.07
N LYS A 92 9.28 13.07 -5.33
CA LYS A 92 8.54 13.91 -6.28
C LYS A 92 7.11 14.15 -5.81
N VAL A 93 6.43 13.14 -5.26
CA VAL A 93 5.08 13.32 -4.67
C VAL A 93 5.13 14.28 -3.48
N LEU A 94 6.10 14.11 -2.58
CA LEU A 94 6.25 14.99 -1.41
C LEU A 94 6.57 16.44 -1.80
N ALA A 95 7.36 16.65 -2.85
CA ALA A 95 7.73 17.97 -3.36
C ALA A 95 6.67 18.61 -4.27
N ALA A 96 5.68 17.86 -4.76
CA ALA A 96 4.67 18.37 -5.67
C ALA A 96 3.86 19.54 -5.05
N PRO A 97 3.35 20.49 -5.86
CA PRO A 97 2.46 21.53 -5.37
C PRO A 97 1.24 20.96 -4.63
N ALA A 98 0.76 21.66 -3.61
CA ALA A 98 -0.42 21.28 -2.84
C ALA A 98 -1.72 21.60 -3.62
N SER A 99 -1.95 20.90 -4.72
CA SER A 99 -3.17 21.01 -5.52
C SER A 99 -3.62 19.64 -6.01
N VAL A 100 -4.93 19.47 -6.19
CA VAL A 100 -5.50 18.21 -6.71
C VAL A 100 -4.90 17.90 -8.08
N ALA A 101 -4.87 18.89 -8.98
CA ALA A 101 -4.33 18.71 -10.34
C ALA A 101 -2.85 18.26 -10.37
N ALA A 102 -2.02 18.69 -9.42
CA ALA A 102 -0.62 18.28 -9.35
C ALA A 102 -0.44 16.88 -8.74
N LEU A 103 -1.35 16.44 -7.87
CA LEU A 103 -1.23 15.19 -7.12
C LEU A 103 -1.94 14.01 -7.80
N THR A 104 -3.06 14.25 -8.47
CA THR A 104 -3.85 13.21 -9.14
C THR A 104 -3.04 12.35 -10.12
N PRO A 105 -2.12 12.88 -10.95
CA PRO A 105 -1.33 12.05 -11.86
C PRO A 105 -0.50 10.96 -11.16
N PHE A 106 -0.10 11.18 -9.90
CA PHE A 106 0.65 10.18 -9.14
C PHE A 106 -0.22 9.03 -8.61
N LEU A 107 -1.54 9.14 -8.67
CA LEU A 107 -2.41 8.02 -8.34
C LEU A 107 -2.30 6.90 -9.38
N GLU A 108 -2.02 7.24 -10.63
CA GLU A 108 -1.94 6.29 -11.76
C GLU A 108 -0.55 5.66 -11.92
N HIS A 109 0.35 5.82 -10.94
CA HIS A 109 1.70 5.26 -11.03
C HIS A 109 1.68 3.73 -10.88
N ASP A 110 2.62 3.06 -11.54
CA ASP A 110 2.79 1.60 -11.47
C ASP A 110 3.24 1.10 -10.08
N GLU A 111 3.69 2.00 -9.20
CA GLU A 111 4.25 1.67 -7.90
C GLU A 111 3.25 2.05 -6.82
N LEU A 112 2.73 1.06 -6.10
CA LEU A 112 1.64 1.26 -5.15
C LEU A 112 2.02 2.15 -3.96
N SER A 113 3.31 2.18 -3.62
CA SER A 113 3.85 3.12 -2.64
C SER A 113 3.69 4.57 -3.11
N VAL A 114 3.88 4.85 -4.39
CA VAL A 114 3.70 6.20 -4.96
C VAL A 114 2.21 6.59 -4.90
N ASN A 115 1.32 5.67 -5.25
CA ASN A 115 -0.13 5.88 -5.19
C ASN A 115 -0.58 6.18 -3.75
N LEU A 116 -0.05 5.46 -2.76
CA LEU A 116 -0.32 5.70 -1.35
C LEU A 116 0.10 7.11 -0.89
N TYR A 117 1.28 7.58 -1.32
CA TYR A 117 1.78 8.90 -0.95
C TYR A 117 0.93 10.00 -1.59
N ALA A 118 0.54 9.80 -2.85
CA ALA A 118 -0.34 10.72 -3.56
C ALA A 118 -1.69 10.82 -2.86
N LEU A 119 -2.28 9.67 -2.49
CA LEU A 119 -3.55 9.62 -1.78
C LEU A 119 -3.46 10.27 -0.39
N TRP A 120 -2.40 9.99 0.37
CA TRP A 120 -2.16 10.63 1.66
C TRP A 120 -2.10 12.16 1.53
N ARG A 121 -1.39 12.66 0.51
CA ARG A 121 -1.31 14.09 0.22
C ARG A 121 -2.64 14.70 -0.17
N LEU A 122 -3.39 14.02 -1.04
CA LEU A 122 -4.73 14.43 -1.46
C LEU A 122 -5.68 14.47 -0.27
N GLU A 123 -5.65 13.46 0.59
CA GLU A 123 -6.51 13.43 1.77
C GLU A 123 -6.23 14.59 2.71
N ARG A 124 -4.95 14.86 3.01
CA ARG A 124 -4.57 16.01 3.82
C ARG A 124 -4.98 17.33 3.18
N LEU A 125 -4.90 17.43 1.86
CA LEU A 125 -5.28 18.64 1.13
C LEU A 125 -6.79 18.89 1.18
N VAL A 126 -7.63 17.88 0.90
CA VAL A 126 -9.08 18.07 0.76
C VAL A 126 -9.89 17.76 2.02
N CYS A 127 -9.33 16.98 2.96
CA CYS A 127 -9.96 16.62 4.24
C CYS A 127 -9.26 17.24 5.45
N GLY A 128 -8.12 17.92 5.28
CA GLY A 128 -7.33 18.52 6.36
C GLY A 128 -6.55 17.52 7.23
N SER A 129 -6.65 16.21 6.96
CA SER A 129 -5.97 15.14 7.72
C SER A 129 -5.88 13.85 6.89
N SER A 130 -5.12 12.86 7.37
CA SER A 130 -4.98 11.51 6.79
C SER A 130 -5.86 10.45 7.49
N ARG A 131 -6.93 10.91 8.16
CA ARG A 131 -7.73 10.10 9.08
C ARG A 131 -8.45 8.96 8.40
N HIS A 132 -9.02 9.19 7.22
CA HIS A 132 -9.80 8.23 6.46
C HIS A 132 -8.92 7.15 5.82
N LEU A 133 -7.64 7.44 5.60
CA LEU A 133 -6.63 6.44 5.28
C LEU A 133 -6.31 5.56 6.49
N ALA A 134 -6.18 6.17 7.69
CA ALA A 134 -5.85 5.47 8.93
C ALA A 134 -7.00 4.64 9.52
N ASP A 135 -8.25 5.12 9.45
CA ASP A 135 -9.43 4.48 10.04
C ASP A 135 -10.09 3.43 9.13
N GLY A 136 -9.56 3.25 7.91
CA GLY A 136 -10.05 2.28 6.93
C GLY A 136 -11.25 2.74 6.12
N THR A 137 -11.72 3.99 6.26
CA THR A 137 -12.80 4.55 5.44
C THR A 137 -12.49 4.48 3.95
N LEU A 138 -11.28 4.90 3.54
CA LEU A 138 -10.86 4.82 2.14
C LEU A 138 -10.77 3.37 1.66
N ARG A 139 -10.23 2.47 2.48
CA ARG A 139 -10.19 1.03 2.19
C ARG A 139 -11.58 0.46 1.95
N LYS A 140 -12.55 0.79 2.80
CA LYS A 140 -13.95 0.33 2.67
C LYS A 140 -14.60 0.84 1.40
N ALA A 141 -14.43 2.13 1.09
CA ALA A 141 -14.99 2.72 -0.12
C ALA A 141 -14.36 2.14 -1.39
N PHE A 142 -13.05 1.88 -1.38
CA PHE A 142 -12.35 1.23 -2.49
C PHE A 142 -12.73 -0.24 -2.65
N GLY A 143 -12.98 -0.97 -1.56
CA GLY A 143 -13.60 -2.29 -1.64
C GLY A 143 -14.96 -2.24 -2.35
N LEU A 144 -15.81 -1.29 -1.96
CA LEU A 144 -17.10 -1.09 -2.62
C LEU A 144 -16.95 -0.69 -4.10
N LEU A 145 -15.92 0.09 -4.47
CA LEU A 145 -15.64 0.44 -5.87
C LEU A 145 -15.39 -0.79 -6.75
N LEU A 146 -14.80 -1.85 -6.19
CA LEU A 146 -14.57 -3.11 -6.93
C LEU A 146 -15.81 -3.99 -6.94
N ASP A 147 -16.44 -4.14 -5.78
CA ASP A 147 -17.50 -5.12 -5.60
C ASP A 147 -18.84 -4.63 -6.18
N ASP A 148 -19.16 -3.34 -5.99
CA ASP A 148 -20.38 -2.68 -6.49
C ASP A 148 -20.12 -1.18 -6.74
N PRO A 149 -19.53 -0.82 -7.89
CA PRO A 149 -19.22 0.57 -8.22
C PRO A 149 -20.48 1.45 -8.27
N GLU A 150 -21.63 0.91 -8.68
CA GLU A 150 -22.89 1.66 -8.74
C GLU A 150 -23.40 2.03 -7.34
N ALA A 151 -23.29 1.13 -6.36
CA ALA A 151 -23.59 1.43 -4.97
C ALA A 151 -22.68 2.53 -4.42
N LEU A 152 -21.38 2.48 -4.70
CA LEU A 152 -20.47 3.54 -4.28
C LEU A 152 -20.86 4.88 -4.91
N MET A 153 -21.14 4.92 -6.22
CA MET A 153 -21.51 6.16 -6.91
C MET A 153 -22.81 6.77 -6.35
N ARG A 154 -23.81 5.93 -6.02
CA ARG A 154 -25.06 6.38 -5.39
C ARG A 154 -24.85 6.96 -3.99
N GLN A 155 -23.91 6.40 -3.23
CA GLN A 155 -23.66 6.81 -1.84
C GLN A 155 -22.56 7.87 -1.73
N ARG A 156 -21.84 8.18 -2.81
CA ARG A 156 -20.63 9.03 -2.81
C ARG A 156 -20.82 10.37 -2.10
N GLY A 157 -21.97 11.01 -2.29
CA GLY A 157 -22.31 12.30 -1.70
C GLY A 157 -22.47 12.29 -0.17
N SER A 158 -22.69 11.13 0.45
CA SER A 158 -22.87 10.99 1.91
C SER A 158 -21.57 10.73 2.68
N PHE A 159 -20.46 10.50 1.98
CA PHE A 159 -19.17 10.27 2.62
C PHE A 159 -18.60 11.57 3.19
N ARG A 160 -18.07 11.48 4.42
CA ARG A 160 -17.32 12.59 5.06
C ARG A 160 -15.99 12.88 4.37
N CYS A 161 -15.39 11.87 3.75
CA CYS A 161 -14.13 11.99 3.05
C CYS A 161 -14.32 12.67 1.69
N ALA A 162 -13.71 13.83 1.51
CA ALA A 162 -13.76 14.60 0.27
C ALA A 162 -13.13 13.83 -0.91
N VAL A 163 -12.08 13.04 -0.68
CA VAL A 163 -11.47 12.18 -1.71
C VAL A 163 -12.51 11.26 -2.36
N ILE A 164 -13.35 10.62 -1.53
CA ILE A 164 -14.43 9.75 -2.03
C ILE A 164 -15.51 10.61 -2.70
N ARG A 165 -16.00 11.65 -2.02
CA ARG A 165 -17.08 12.52 -2.50
C ARG A 165 -16.78 13.11 -3.89
N ASP A 166 -15.54 13.49 -4.10
CA ASP A 166 -15.07 14.18 -5.31
C ASP A 166 -14.60 13.18 -6.39
N GLY A 167 -14.63 11.87 -6.10
CA GLY A 167 -14.33 10.80 -7.06
C GLY A 167 -12.83 10.65 -7.38
N ILE A 168 -11.96 10.99 -6.43
CA ILE A 168 -10.51 10.90 -6.58
C ILE A 168 -10.10 9.45 -6.28
N PHE A 169 -10.13 8.62 -7.31
CA PHE A 169 -9.88 7.19 -7.18
C PHE A 169 -8.51 6.78 -7.74
N PRO A 170 -7.79 5.91 -7.01
CA PRO A 170 -6.60 5.23 -7.49
C PRO A 170 -6.95 4.15 -8.55
N PRO A 171 -5.97 3.64 -9.31
CA PRO A 171 -6.18 2.65 -10.35
C PRO A 171 -6.70 1.32 -9.79
N PRO A 172 -7.51 0.56 -10.57
CA PRO A 172 -8.13 -0.69 -10.11
C PRO A 172 -7.16 -1.72 -9.54
N ALA A 173 -5.91 -1.76 -10.03
CA ALA A 173 -4.88 -2.67 -9.52
C ALA A 173 -4.55 -2.41 -8.05
N TRP A 174 -4.42 -1.14 -7.64
CA TRP A 174 -4.16 -0.77 -6.25
C TRP A 174 -5.35 -1.08 -5.35
N VAL A 175 -6.55 -0.72 -5.83
CA VAL A 175 -7.82 -1.01 -5.18
C VAL A 175 -7.97 -2.52 -4.94
N SER A 176 -7.63 -3.34 -5.94
CA SER A 176 -7.68 -4.81 -5.88
C SER A 176 -6.67 -5.41 -4.91
N GLN A 177 -5.54 -4.77 -4.69
CA GLN A 177 -4.57 -5.21 -3.68
C GLN A 177 -5.04 -4.86 -2.27
N LEU A 178 -5.55 -3.63 -2.04
CA LEU A 178 -6.13 -3.24 -0.76
C LEU A 178 -7.30 -4.14 -0.33
N ALA A 179 -8.14 -4.56 -1.28
CA ALA A 179 -9.28 -5.45 -1.02
C ALA A 179 -8.89 -6.91 -0.75
N ARG A 180 -7.69 -7.34 -1.18
CA ARG A 180 -7.16 -8.68 -0.88
C ARG A 180 -6.51 -8.75 0.51
N SER A 181 -5.93 -7.65 0.98
CA SER A 181 -5.32 -7.52 2.32
C SER A 181 -6.34 -7.36 3.46
N GLY A 182 -7.53 -7.96 3.35
CA GLY A 182 -8.59 -7.83 4.34
C GLY A 182 -9.62 -8.97 4.35
N ARG A 183 -9.38 -10.06 3.63
CA ARG A 183 -10.21 -11.28 3.69
C ARG A 183 -9.55 -12.30 4.59
#